data_AF-A0A2E3RGS3-F1
#
_entry.id   AF-A0A2E3RGS3-F1
#
_cell.length_a   1.000
_cell.length_b   1.000
_cell.length_c   1.000
_cell.angle_alpha   90.00
_cell.angle_beta   90.00
_cell.angle_gamma   90.00
#
_symmetry.space_group_name_H-M   'P 1'
#
loop_
_entity.id
_entity.type
_entity.pdbx_description
1 polymer ?
#
loop_
_entity_poly.entity_id
_entity_poly.type
_entity_poly.pdbx_seq_one_letter_code
_entity_poly.pdbx_strand_id
1 'polypeptide(L)'
;MDKLKPYLLKIKQHHFWVLILMAILALFYAWSTGTAELENSFKKNKSSIDRQFSALKNKSKSRGGENFPNDKWIKKRRELTEKLKTNGQSALKNIHSVQREAQTWPQTLHPDSKVEIAENRWTQETVADYIDATREEIDRFRVMLGAADGPDEAGIFWDGTDFNHLKQSINEEEIKAEKDCKKFQQIVWVYGALLRAIAETNAGSKDPFNLPIYAIKDTAVFQEASENIDESAWIVREDTPVIEKKDGKKKSSRVSGKRSVSKKPPAKFQPDLRSMISKTISLDGYNVIAFRIKVRMQVDFLESLLRSLANARIPMILEGVRFVHKPSLEVVKQPKPLSSRRQITRQSKSKISGANSQQEKESAEKPAETDERGTLVEIWGFAYLARGISGPPPADASAEFKQQHKIRTVSK
;
A
#
# COMPACT_ATOMS: atom_id res chain seq x y z
N MET A 1 -47.90 53.35 42.89
CA MET A 1 -46.90 52.33 42.51
C MET A 1 -46.88 51.11 43.44
N ASP A 2 -47.68 51.08 44.53
CA ASP A 2 -47.62 49.98 45.51
C ASP A 2 -48.29 48.67 45.05
N LYS A 3 -49.14 48.69 44.02
CA LYS A 3 -49.79 47.48 43.49
C LYS A 3 -48.85 46.54 42.74
N LEU A 4 -47.67 47.01 42.30
CA LEU A 4 -46.68 46.20 41.57
C LEU A 4 -45.62 45.56 42.49
N LYS A 5 -45.44 46.06 43.71
CA LYS A 5 -44.49 45.53 44.70
C LYS A 5 -44.68 44.03 45.01
N PRO A 6 -45.90 43.50 45.23
CA PRO A 6 -46.07 42.08 45.53
C PRO A 6 -45.73 41.17 44.34
N TYR A 7 -45.92 41.65 43.10
CA TYR A 7 -45.56 40.91 41.89
C TYR A 7 -44.05 40.91 41.66
N LEU A 8 -43.37 42.05 41.87
CA LEU A 8 -41.92 42.16 41.77
C LEU A 8 -41.17 41.26 42.78
N LEU A 9 -41.69 41.12 44.00
CA LEU A 9 -41.13 40.20 45.01
C LEU A 9 -41.25 38.73 44.59
N LYS A 10 -42.38 38.33 44.00
CA LYS A 10 -42.56 36.98 43.44
C LYS A 10 -41.67 36.73 42.22
N ILE A 11 -41.51 37.74 41.34
CA ILE A 11 -40.59 37.64 40.20
C ILE A 11 -39.14 37.53 40.69
N LYS A 12 -38.75 38.20 41.78
CA LYS A 12 -37.41 38.05 42.34
C LYS A 12 -37.16 36.63 42.88
N GLN A 13 -38.16 36.00 43.49
CA GLN A 13 -38.06 34.61 43.97
C GLN A 13 -37.98 33.59 42.81
N HIS A 14 -38.65 33.85 41.69
CA HIS A 14 -38.71 32.94 40.54
C HIS A 14 -37.91 33.40 39.32
N HIS A 15 -37.05 34.41 39.46
CA HIS A 15 -36.30 35.04 38.36
C HIS A 15 -35.53 34.01 37.52
N PHE A 16 -34.99 32.98 38.18
CA PHE A 16 -34.22 31.92 37.52
C PHE A 16 -35.08 31.12 36.55
N TRP A 17 -36.27 30.69 36.98
CA TRP A 17 -37.21 29.94 36.15
C TRP A 17 -37.79 30.78 35.02
N VAL A 18 -38.05 32.07 35.26
CA VAL A 18 -38.53 33.00 34.23
C VAL A 18 -37.46 33.21 33.15
N LEU A 19 -36.19 33.34 33.52
CA LEU A 19 -35.09 33.45 32.56
C LEU A 19 -34.89 32.17 31.74
N ILE A 20 -35.03 30.99 32.36
CA ILE A 20 -35.00 29.72 31.62
C ILE A 20 -36.12 29.66 30.59
N LEU A 21 -37.35 30.00 30.97
CA LEU A 21 -38.50 30.02 30.05
C LEU A 21 -38.25 30.97 28.87
N MET A 22 -37.73 32.17 29.14
CA MET A 22 -37.37 33.15 28.11
C MET A 22 -36.26 32.64 27.18
N ALA A 23 -35.24 31.97 27.72
CA ALA A 23 -34.16 31.39 26.92
C ALA A 23 -34.68 30.28 26.00
N ILE A 24 -35.59 29.42 26.48
CA ILE A 24 -36.22 28.38 25.66
C ILE A 24 -37.04 28.99 24.53
N LEU A 25 -37.84 30.04 24.81
CA LEU A 25 -38.62 30.74 23.78
C LEU A 25 -37.73 31.41 22.74
N ALA A 26 -36.61 32.02 23.16
CA ALA A 26 -35.64 32.63 22.25
C ALA A 26 -34.95 31.58 21.34
N LEU A 27 -34.54 30.43 21.91
CA LEU A 27 -33.97 29.32 21.15
C LEU A 27 -34.97 28.74 20.14
N PHE A 28 -36.24 28.58 20.53
CA PHE A 28 -37.28 28.09 19.63
C PHE A 28 -37.54 29.06 18.47
N TYR A 29 -37.55 30.37 18.76
CA TYR A 29 -37.70 31.40 17.72
C TYR A 29 -36.51 31.44 16.76
N ALA A 30 -35.27 31.35 17.28
CA ALA A 30 -34.06 31.29 16.48
C ALA A 30 -34.00 30.02 15.60
N TRP A 31 -34.41 28.88 16.14
CA TRP A 31 -34.53 27.63 15.37
C TRP A 31 -35.53 27.78 14.23
N SER A 32 -36.76 28.22 14.54
CA SER A 32 -37.84 28.33 13.55
C SER A 32 -37.45 29.22 12.37
N THR A 33 -36.86 30.39 12.67
CA THR A 33 -36.38 31.33 11.65
C THR A 33 -35.24 30.77 10.81
N GLY A 34 -34.27 30.07 11.40
CA GLY A 34 -33.19 29.41 10.67
C GLY A 34 -33.67 28.29 9.74
N THR A 35 -34.65 27.48 10.16
CA THR A 35 -35.19 26.41 9.31
C THR A 35 -36.02 26.94 8.13
N ALA A 36 -36.75 28.03 8.32
CA ALA A 36 -37.58 28.61 7.27
C ALA A 36 -36.75 29.16 6.08
N GLU A 37 -35.60 29.78 6.36
CA GLU A 37 -34.72 30.30 5.30
C GLU A 37 -34.05 29.17 4.50
N LEU A 38 -33.67 28.08 5.16
CA LEU A 38 -33.11 26.90 4.52
C LEU A 38 -34.15 26.19 3.63
N GLU A 39 -35.39 26.07 4.11
CA GLU A 39 -36.48 25.49 3.31
C GLU A 39 -36.83 26.37 2.10
N ASN A 40 -36.87 27.69 2.27
CA ASN A 40 -37.15 28.63 1.19
C ASN A 40 -36.04 28.64 0.13
N SER A 41 -34.78 28.60 0.53
CA SER A 41 -33.65 28.49 -0.41
C SER A 41 -33.67 27.15 -1.16
N PHE A 42 -34.00 26.04 -0.47
CA PHE A 42 -34.17 24.74 -1.12
C PHE A 42 -35.33 24.75 -2.13
N LYS A 43 -36.51 25.27 -1.78
CA LYS A 43 -37.66 25.41 -2.69
C LYS A 43 -37.33 26.31 -3.89
N LYS A 44 -36.60 27.40 -3.68
CA LYS A 44 -36.16 28.31 -4.75
C LYS A 44 -35.17 27.64 -5.69
N ASN A 45 -34.18 26.91 -5.16
CA ASN A 45 -33.21 26.19 -5.97
C ASN A 45 -33.86 25.05 -6.75
N LYS A 46 -34.71 24.25 -6.10
CA LYS A 46 -35.47 23.17 -6.73
C LYS A 46 -36.35 23.70 -7.87
N SER A 47 -37.13 24.76 -7.63
CA SER A 47 -37.98 25.36 -8.66
C SER A 47 -37.19 25.98 -9.81
N SER A 48 -36.00 26.53 -9.55
CA SER A 48 -35.11 27.04 -10.60
C SER A 48 -34.56 25.91 -11.48
N ILE A 49 -34.12 24.81 -10.88
CA ILE A 49 -33.69 23.59 -11.57
C ILE A 49 -34.84 23.00 -12.40
N ASP A 50 -36.03 22.85 -11.80
CA ASP A 50 -37.22 22.32 -12.48
C ASP A 50 -37.65 23.19 -13.67
N ARG A 51 -37.54 24.52 -13.54
CA ARG A 51 -37.78 25.46 -14.64
C ARG A 51 -36.75 25.31 -15.76
N GLN A 52 -35.47 25.15 -15.43
CA GLN A 52 -34.43 24.92 -16.44
C GLN A 52 -34.64 23.59 -17.17
N PHE A 53 -34.97 22.51 -16.46
CA PHE A 53 -35.32 21.23 -17.07
C PHE A 53 -36.58 21.32 -17.94
N SER A 54 -37.61 22.02 -17.48
CA SER A 54 -38.84 22.23 -18.23
C SER A 54 -38.59 23.09 -19.48
N ALA A 55 -37.76 24.13 -19.38
CA ALA A 55 -37.38 24.97 -20.52
C ALA A 55 -36.57 24.17 -21.56
N LEU A 56 -35.66 23.29 -21.12
CA LEU A 56 -34.95 22.37 -22.01
C LEU A 56 -35.91 21.37 -22.68
N LYS A 57 -36.84 20.79 -21.93
CA LYS A 57 -37.86 19.86 -22.45
C LYS A 57 -38.83 20.53 -23.42
N ASN A 58 -39.19 21.78 -23.18
CA ASN A 58 -40.07 22.54 -24.07
C ASN A 58 -39.33 22.99 -25.34
N LYS A 59 -38.08 23.46 -25.22
CA LYS A 59 -37.20 23.71 -26.37
C LYS A 59 -36.90 22.44 -27.16
N SER A 60 -36.93 21.27 -26.52
CA SER A 60 -36.72 20.00 -27.22
C SER A 60 -37.94 19.56 -28.03
N LYS A 61 -39.15 19.79 -27.52
CA LYS A 61 -40.40 19.52 -28.24
C LYS A 61 -40.60 20.42 -29.46
N SER A 62 -40.16 21.68 -29.41
CA SER A 62 -40.41 22.65 -30.49
C SER A 62 -39.52 22.50 -31.73
N ARG A 63 -38.46 21.68 -31.69
CA ARG A 63 -37.51 21.47 -32.80
C ARG A 63 -37.82 20.27 -33.71
N GLY A 64 -39.03 19.71 -33.62
CA GLY A 64 -39.39 18.49 -34.36
C GLY A 64 -38.89 17.26 -33.63
N GLY A 65 -39.79 16.63 -32.88
CA GLY A 65 -39.50 15.47 -32.04
C GLY A 65 -38.96 14.28 -32.84
N GLU A 66 -38.08 13.53 -32.17
CA GLU A 66 -37.52 12.19 -32.46
C GLU A 66 -36.00 12.12 -32.69
N ASN A 67 -35.31 13.22 -33.00
CA ASN A 67 -33.85 13.19 -33.21
C ASN A 67 -33.14 14.35 -32.49
N PHE A 68 -33.25 14.44 -31.16
CA PHE A 68 -32.31 15.29 -30.44
C PHE A 68 -30.90 14.69 -30.58
N PRO A 69 -29.86 15.47 -30.95
CA PRO A 69 -28.48 14.99 -30.95
C PRO A 69 -28.08 14.36 -29.60
N ASN A 70 -28.72 14.82 -28.53
CA ASN A 70 -28.54 14.29 -27.19
C ASN A 70 -29.14 12.89 -26.99
N ASP A 71 -30.22 12.49 -27.68
CA ASP A 71 -30.76 11.14 -27.54
C ASP A 71 -29.80 10.09 -28.15
N LYS A 72 -29.19 10.43 -29.29
CA LYS A 72 -28.10 9.62 -29.87
C LYS A 72 -26.89 9.56 -28.93
N TRP A 73 -26.53 10.67 -28.29
CA TRP A 73 -25.43 10.69 -27.30
C TRP A 73 -25.77 9.90 -26.03
N ILE A 74 -26.97 10.03 -25.47
CA ILE A 74 -27.44 9.27 -24.31
C ILE A 74 -27.47 7.78 -24.63
N LYS A 75 -28.00 7.39 -25.80
CA LYS A 75 -28.00 6.00 -26.26
C LYS A 75 -26.58 5.45 -26.39
N LYS A 76 -25.67 6.19 -27.04
CA LYS A 76 -24.26 5.80 -27.18
C LYS A 76 -23.53 5.75 -25.84
N ARG A 77 -23.81 6.68 -24.93
CA ARG A 77 -23.26 6.69 -23.57
C ARG A 77 -23.74 5.48 -22.78
N ARG A 78 -25.04 5.16 -22.81
CA ARG A 78 -25.58 3.93 -22.18
C ARG A 78 -24.95 2.68 -22.77
N GLU A 79 -24.80 2.61 -24.09
CA GLU A 79 -24.13 1.49 -24.76
C GLU A 79 -22.67 1.35 -24.32
N LEU A 80 -21.91 2.45 -24.26
CA LEU A 80 -20.53 2.45 -23.74
C LEU A 80 -20.48 2.07 -22.26
N THR A 81 -21.42 2.55 -21.44
CA THR A 81 -21.51 2.19 -20.02
C THR A 81 -21.81 0.71 -19.84
N GLU A 82 -22.73 0.13 -20.63
CA GLU A 82 -23.00 -1.31 -20.60
C GLU A 82 -21.82 -2.13 -21.13
N LYS A 83 -21.13 -1.67 -22.19
CA LYS A 83 -19.89 -2.31 -22.66
C LYS A 83 -18.79 -2.27 -21.60
N LEU A 84 -18.61 -1.14 -20.91
CA LEU A 84 -17.64 -1.03 -19.81
C LEU A 84 -18.04 -1.92 -18.62
N LYS A 85 -19.33 -2.00 -18.29
CA LYS A 85 -19.83 -2.86 -17.22
C LYS A 85 -19.64 -4.35 -17.54
N THR A 86 -19.99 -4.76 -18.75
CA THR A 86 -19.80 -6.15 -19.21
C THR A 86 -18.32 -6.51 -19.31
N ASN A 87 -17.48 -5.64 -19.89
CA ASN A 87 -16.03 -5.83 -19.92
C ASN A 87 -15.44 -5.89 -18.50
N GLY A 88 -15.88 -5.01 -17.59
CA GLY A 88 -15.49 -5.02 -16.19
C GLY A 88 -15.89 -6.31 -15.49
N GLN A 89 -17.13 -6.78 -15.66
CA GLN A 89 -17.59 -8.06 -15.11
C GLN A 89 -16.82 -9.25 -15.68
N SER A 90 -16.52 -9.27 -16.98
CA SER A 90 -15.69 -10.31 -17.60
C SER A 90 -14.25 -10.28 -17.11
N ALA A 91 -13.68 -9.10 -16.90
CA ALA A 91 -12.35 -8.94 -16.32
C ALA A 91 -12.31 -9.43 -14.87
N LEU A 92 -13.30 -9.08 -14.05
CA LEU A 92 -13.43 -9.55 -12.66
C LEU A 92 -13.62 -11.06 -12.59
N LYS A 93 -14.43 -11.66 -13.48
CA LYS A 93 -14.56 -13.13 -13.56
C LYS A 93 -13.23 -13.81 -13.89
N ASN A 94 -12.47 -13.23 -14.82
CA ASN A 94 -11.16 -13.74 -15.20
C ASN A 94 -10.14 -13.62 -14.06
N ILE A 95 -10.11 -12.46 -13.39
CA ILE A 95 -9.29 -12.25 -12.19
C ILE A 95 -9.64 -13.28 -11.13
N HIS A 96 -10.93 -13.49 -10.85
CA HIS A 96 -11.39 -14.45 -9.85
C HIS A 96 -11.00 -15.89 -10.21
N SER A 97 -11.06 -16.29 -11.49
CA SER A 97 -10.64 -17.63 -11.89
C SER A 97 -9.13 -17.84 -11.75
N VAL A 98 -8.32 -16.86 -12.17
CA VAL A 98 -6.86 -16.90 -12.04
C VAL A 98 -6.44 -16.89 -10.57
N GLN A 99 -7.12 -16.08 -9.74
CA GLN A 99 -6.89 -16.05 -8.30
C GLN A 99 -7.22 -17.39 -7.66
N ARG A 100 -8.32 -18.04 -8.03
CA ARG A 100 -8.69 -19.35 -7.45
C ARG A 100 -7.60 -20.41 -7.66
N GLU A 101 -6.91 -20.37 -8.80
CA GLU A 101 -5.77 -21.26 -9.08
C GLU A 101 -4.51 -20.91 -8.28
N ALA A 102 -4.37 -19.67 -7.81
CA ALA A 102 -3.27 -19.23 -6.97
C ALA A 102 -3.56 -19.38 -5.48
N GLN A 103 -4.83 -19.28 -5.10
CA GLN A 103 -5.36 -19.36 -3.74
C GLN A 103 -5.46 -20.81 -3.27
N THR A 104 -4.31 -21.49 -3.28
CA THR A 104 -4.17 -22.87 -2.81
C THR A 104 -3.68 -22.90 -1.37
N TRP A 105 -4.18 -23.86 -0.59
CA TRP A 105 -3.67 -24.12 0.75
C TRP A 105 -2.21 -24.62 0.68
N PRO A 106 -1.44 -24.51 1.79
CA PRO A 106 -0.06 -25.00 1.84
C PRO A 106 0.01 -26.45 1.34
N GLN A 107 1.03 -26.76 0.54
CA GLN A 107 1.10 -28.08 -0.09
C GLN A 107 1.23 -29.21 0.94
N THR A 108 1.96 -28.96 2.02
CA THR A 108 2.18 -29.90 3.13
C THR A 108 1.06 -30.00 4.14
N LEU A 109 -0.02 -29.21 3.99
CA LEU A 109 -1.20 -29.35 4.84
C LEU A 109 -1.78 -30.76 4.71
N HIS A 110 -2.08 -31.39 5.84
CA HIS A 110 -2.55 -32.77 5.90
C HIS A 110 -3.83 -32.95 5.06
N PRO A 111 -4.00 -34.07 4.34
CA PRO A 111 -5.19 -34.31 3.54
C PRO A 111 -6.50 -34.20 4.33
N ASP A 112 -6.53 -34.71 5.57
CA ASP A 112 -7.73 -34.63 6.42
C ASP A 112 -8.07 -33.18 6.78
N SER A 113 -7.08 -32.36 7.13
CA SER A 113 -7.26 -30.93 7.38
C SER A 113 -7.72 -30.18 6.13
N LYS A 114 -7.27 -30.57 4.92
CA LYS A 114 -7.82 -30.03 3.67
C LYS A 114 -9.32 -30.35 3.51
N VAL A 115 -9.75 -31.56 3.85
CA VAL A 115 -11.16 -31.96 3.81
C VAL A 115 -11.97 -31.18 4.85
N GLU A 116 -11.48 -31.11 6.08
CA GLU A 116 -12.10 -30.33 7.17
C GLU A 116 -12.27 -28.86 6.81
N ILE A 117 -11.24 -28.22 6.25
CA ILE A 117 -11.32 -26.84 5.76
C ILE A 117 -12.33 -26.68 4.62
N ALA A 118 -12.36 -27.64 3.68
CA ALA A 118 -13.30 -27.61 2.55
C ALA A 118 -14.77 -27.73 3.00
N GLU A 119 -15.01 -28.46 4.09
CA GLU A 119 -16.31 -28.63 4.73
C GLU A 119 -16.61 -27.54 5.79
N ASN A 120 -15.69 -26.58 5.95
CA ASN A 120 -15.75 -25.53 6.96
C ASN A 120 -15.87 -26.06 8.41
N ARG A 121 -15.24 -27.21 8.69
CA ARG A 121 -15.15 -27.85 10.01
C ARG A 121 -13.77 -27.61 10.62
N TRP A 122 -13.52 -26.42 11.15
CA TRP A 122 -12.21 -26.09 11.74
C TRP A 122 -12.09 -26.65 13.16
N THR A 123 -11.20 -27.62 13.34
CA THR A 123 -10.79 -28.16 14.65
C THR A 123 -9.51 -27.49 15.14
N GLN A 124 -9.17 -27.65 16.43
CA GLN A 124 -7.89 -27.17 16.96
C GLN A 124 -6.70 -27.89 16.31
N GLU A 125 -6.86 -29.17 15.99
CA GLU A 125 -5.86 -29.97 15.26
C GLU A 125 -5.64 -29.42 13.84
N THR A 126 -6.72 -29.07 13.12
CA THR A 126 -6.61 -28.45 11.79
C THR A 126 -5.98 -27.06 11.83
N VAL A 127 -6.19 -26.28 12.89
CA VAL A 127 -5.49 -25.00 13.07
C VAL A 127 -3.99 -25.23 13.31
N ALA A 128 -3.63 -26.19 14.15
CA ALA A 128 -2.23 -26.54 14.41
C ALA A 128 -1.53 -27.07 13.14
N ASP A 129 -2.15 -28.00 12.41
CA ASP A 129 -1.64 -28.51 11.13
C ASP A 129 -1.46 -27.40 10.10
N TYR A 130 -2.41 -26.45 10.05
CA TYR A 130 -2.30 -25.27 9.20
C TYR A 130 -1.08 -24.41 9.54
N ILE A 131 -0.83 -24.15 10.82
CA ILE A 131 0.32 -23.36 11.29
C ILE A 131 1.62 -24.03 10.85
N ASP A 132 1.76 -25.34 11.08
CA ASP A 132 2.96 -26.09 10.73
C ASP A 132 3.17 -26.16 9.21
N ALA A 133 2.14 -26.48 8.45
CA ALA A 133 2.19 -26.51 6.99
C ALA A 133 2.54 -25.14 6.38
N THR A 134 2.12 -24.05 7.03
CA THR A 134 2.43 -22.69 6.59
C THR A 134 3.88 -22.31 6.87
N ARG A 135 4.45 -22.72 8.02
CA ARG A 135 5.88 -22.56 8.30
C ARG A 135 6.73 -23.25 7.24
N GLU A 136 6.35 -24.46 6.87
CA GLU A 136 7.02 -25.20 5.80
C GLU A 136 6.84 -24.56 4.42
N GLU A 137 5.69 -23.94 4.13
CA GLU A 137 5.49 -23.18 2.88
C GLU A 137 6.41 -21.96 2.82
N ILE A 138 6.62 -21.25 3.94
CA ILE A 138 7.60 -20.15 4.01
C ILE A 138 9.01 -20.67 3.75
N ASP A 139 9.38 -21.81 4.33
CA ASP A 139 10.68 -22.45 4.06
C ASP A 139 10.79 -22.88 2.58
N ARG A 140 9.70 -23.38 1.97
CA ARG A 140 9.64 -23.65 0.52
C ARG A 140 9.88 -22.42 -0.33
N PHE A 141 9.42 -21.23 0.09
CA PHE A 141 9.70 -20.00 -0.66
C PHE A 141 11.19 -19.69 -0.73
N ARG A 142 11.94 -19.97 0.34
CA ARG A 142 13.39 -19.82 0.36
C ARG A 142 14.07 -20.74 -0.65
N VAL A 143 13.62 -21.99 -0.72
CA VAL A 143 14.09 -22.98 -1.71
C VAL A 143 13.72 -22.58 -3.15
N MET A 144 12.48 -22.12 -3.37
CA MET A 144 11.98 -21.68 -4.68
C MET A 144 12.84 -20.55 -5.26
N LEU A 145 13.32 -19.64 -4.42
CA LEU A 145 14.17 -18.52 -4.83
C LEU A 145 15.63 -18.92 -5.07
N GLY A 146 16.03 -20.16 -4.72
CA GLY A 146 17.44 -20.51 -4.63
C GLY A 146 18.17 -19.55 -3.70
N ALA A 147 17.58 -19.25 -2.53
CA ALA A 147 18.15 -18.28 -1.63
C ALA A 147 19.45 -18.81 -1.01
N ALA A 148 20.48 -17.97 -1.03
CA ALA A 148 21.76 -18.24 -0.43
C ALA A 148 21.70 -18.11 1.11
N ASP A 149 22.58 -18.81 1.83
CA ASP A 149 22.76 -18.64 3.28
C ASP A 149 23.69 -17.44 3.58
N GLY A 150 24.58 -17.12 2.64
CA GLY A 150 25.52 -16.00 2.73
C GLY A 150 25.53 -15.07 1.50
N PRO A 151 26.10 -13.86 1.62
CA PRO A 151 26.21 -12.92 0.50
C PRO A 151 27.18 -13.38 -0.59
N ASP A 152 28.10 -14.30 -0.27
CA ASP A 152 29.14 -14.80 -1.19
C ASP A 152 28.77 -16.15 -1.85
N GLU A 153 27.58 -16.67 -1.54
CA GLU A 153 27.09 -17.92 -2.11
C GLU A 153 26.25 -17.68 -3.36
N ALA A 154 26.20 -18.69 -4.23
CA ALA A 154 25.41 -18.67 -5.45
C ALA A 154 23.91 -18.62 -5.13
N GLY A 155 23.22 -17.56 -5.54
CA GLY A 155 21.77 -17.42 -5.31
C GLY A 155 21.32 -16.02 -4.91
N ILE A 156 20.06 -15.93 -4.48
CA ILE A 156 19.50 -14.67 -3.96
C ILE A 156 19.84 -14.56 -2.48
N PHE A 157 20.52 -13.51 -2.06
CA PHE A 157 20.71 -13.23 -0.64
C PHE A 157 19.40 -12.70 -0.03
N TRP A 158 18.69 -13.53 0.72
CA TRP A 158 17.56 -13.07 1.53
C TRP A 158 18.04 -12.82 2.95
N ASP A 159 17.91 -11.57 3.41
CA ASP A 159 18.24 -11.21 4.79
C ASP A 159 17.56 -12.15 5.79
N GLY A 160 18.36 -12.86 6.58
CA GLY A 160 17.85 -13.84 7.55
C GLY A 160 16.98 -13.22 8.64
N THR A 161 17.16 -11.94 8.96
CA THR A 161 16.33 -11.24 9.93
C THR A 161 14.93 -11.01 9.35
N ASP A 162 14.84 -10.54 8.11
CA ASP A 162 13.57 -10.38 7.39
C ASP A 162 12.82 -11.71 7.26
N PHE A 163 13.54 -12.76 6.84
CA PHE A 163 12.96 -14.10 6.73
C PHE A 163 12.44 -14.63 8.07
N ASN A 164 13.21 -14.43 9.16
CA ASN A 164 12.79 -14.82 10.50
C ASN A 164 11.60 -13.98 11.00
N HIS A 165 11.52 -12.69 10.68
CA HIS A 165 10.35 -11.88 10.99
C HIS A 165 9.10 -12.40 10.26
N LEU A 166 9.23 -12.79 8.99
CA LEU A 166 8.14 -13.44 8.26
C LEU A 166 7.71 -14.75 8.94
N LYS A 167 8.66 -15.59 9.37
CA LYS A 167 8.35 -16.84 10.10
C LYS A 167 7.71 -16.57 11.47
N GLN A 168 8.17 -15.55 12.19
CA GLN A 168 7.64 -15.13 13.49
C GLN A 168 6.26 -14.45 13.38
N SER A 169 5.92 -13.89 12.21
CA SER A 169 4.57 -13.36 11.97
C SER A 169 3.49 -14.46 12.01
N ILE A 170 3.88 -15.73 11.92
CA ILE A 170 3.05 -16.88 12.31
C ILE A 170 3.03 -16.95 13.85
N ASN A 171 2.27 -16.05 14.46
CA ASN A 171 2.07 -16.06 15.89
C ASN A 171 0.97 -17.07 16.25
N GLU A 172 1.35 -18.21 16.85
CA GLU A 172 0.42 -19.23 17.34
C GLU A 172 -0.62 -18.66 18.31
N GLU A 173 -0.26 -17.61 19.06
CA GLU A 173 -1.16 -16.97 20.00
C GLU A 173 -2.25 -16.14 19.33
N GLU A 174 -2.01 -15.67 18.10
CA GLU A 174 -2.95 -14.89 17.30
C GLU A 174 -3.80 -15.78 16.39
N ILE A 175 -3.24 -16.89 15.90
CA ILE A 175 -3.93 -17.83 15.01
C ILE A 175 -4.65 -18.89 15.84
N LYS A 176 -5.84 -18.54 16.36
CA LYS A 176 -6.64 -19.43 17.23
C LYS A 176 -7.90 -19.95 16.57
N ALA A 177 -8.33 -19.33 15.46
CA ALA A 177 -9.59 -19.66 14.81
C ALA A 177 -9.47 -19.70 13.27
N GLU A 178 -10.51 -20.26 12.66
CA GLU A 178 -10.73 -20.27 11.19
C GLU A 178 -10.46 -18.90 10.55
N LYS A 179 -11.01 -17.84 11.15
CA LYS A 179 -10.93 -16.49 10.59
C LYS A 179 -9.48 -16.02 10.51
N ASP A 180 -8.67 -16.36 11.51
CA ASP A 180 -7.26 -15.96 11.59
C ASP A 180 -6.44 -16.75 10.59
N CYS A 181 -6.69 -18.05 10.44
CA CYS A 181 -6.07 -18.88 9.40
C CYS A 181 -6.37 -18.35 8.00
N LYS A 182 -7.65 -18.06 7.69
CA LYS A 182 -8.06 -17.50 6.39
C LYS A 182 -7.44 -16.12 6.11
N LYS A 183 -7.30 -15.28 7.14
CA LYS A 183 -6.62 -13.98 7.04
C LYS A 183 -5.13 -14.15 6.75
N PHE A 184 -4.46 -14.99 7.53
CA PHE A 184 -3.04 -15.25 7.38
C PHE A 184 -2.72 -15.89 6.03
N GLN A 185 -3.56 -16.81 5.55
CA GLN A 185 -3.40 -17.46 4.26
C GLN A 185 -3.38 -16.44 3.11
N GLN A 186 -4.18 -15.37 3.22
CA GLN A 186 -4.17 -14.29 2.23
C GLN A 186 -2.84 -13.54 2.18
N ILE A 187 -2.21 -13.33 3.34
CA ILE A 187 -0.87 -12.74 3.45
C ILE A 187 0.15 -13.66 2.77
N VAL A 188 0.12 -14.97 3.07
CA VAL A 188 1.01 -15.97 2.47
C VAL A 188 0.86 -16.03 0.96
N TRP A 189 -0.36 -15.92 0.43
CA TRP A 189 -0.60 -15.85 -1.02
C TRP A 189 0.06 -14.63 -1.66
N VAL A 190 -0.04 -13.46 -1.03
CA VAL A 190 0.61 -12.23 -1.52
C VAL A 190 2.13 -12.38 -1.50
N TYR A 191 2.72 -12.91 -0.41
CA TYR A 191 4.15 -13.23 -0.37
C TYR A 191 4.55 -14.17 -1.50
N GLY A 192 3.86 -15.30 -1.64
CA GLY A 192 4.16 -16.27 -2.70
C GLY A 192 4.10 -15.65 -4.10
N ALA A 193 3.17 -14.72 -4.35
CA ALA A 193 3.09 -14.00 -5.62
C ALA A 193 4.26 -13.03 -5.83
N LEU A 194 4.68 -12.29 -4.79
CA LEU A 194 5.85 -11.42 -4.86
C LEU A 194 7.13 -12.21 -5.14
N LEU A 195 7.34 -13.31 -4.42
CA LEU A 195 8.55 -14.12 -4.55
C LEU A 195 8.58 -14.87 -5.90
N ARG A 196 7.44 -15.30 -6.43
CA ARG A 196 7.36 -15.82 -7.80
C ARG A 196 7.72 -14.77 -8.84
N ALA A 197 7.27 -13.52 -8.68
CA ALA A 197 7.64 -12.44 -9.59
C ALA A 197 9.16 -12.18 -9.59
N ILE A 198 9.81 -12.29 -8.43
CA ILE A 198 11.27 -12.23 -8.32
C ILE A 198 11.93 -13.42 -9.03
N ALA A 199 11.46 -14.64 -8.76
CA ALA A 199 11.98 -15.86 -9.38
C ALA A 199 11.87 -15.80 -10.93
N GLU A 200 10.72 -15.36 -11.45
CA GLU A 200 10.49 -15.17 -12.89
C GLU A 200 11.42 -14.11 -13.50
N THR A 201 11.68 -13.03 -12.77
CA THR A 201 12.63 -11.99 -13.20
C THR A 201 14.06 -12.56 -13.30
N ASN A 202 14.41 -13.48 -12.41
CA ASN A 202 15.73 -14.11 -12.38
C ASN A 202 15.87 -15.33 -13.30
N ALA A 203 14.78 -15.94 -13.76
CA ALA A 203 14.79 -17.17 -14.54
C ALA A 203 15.58 -17.09 -15.87
N GLY A 204 15.84 -15.88 -16.37
CA GLY A 204 16.66 -15.66 -17.57
C GLY A 204 18.18 -15.62 -17.33
N SER A 205 18.63 -15.54 -16.07
CA SER A 205 20.06 -15.48 -15.77
C SER A 205 20.70 -16.87 -15.81
N LYS A 206 21.84 -16.97 -16.50
CA LYS A 206 22.65 -18.21 -16.55
C LYS A 206 23.65 -18.31 -15.41
N ASP A 207 23.98 -17.17 -14.81
CA ASP A 207 25.02 -17.06 -13.79
C ASP A 207 24.36 -16.76 -12.44
N PRO A 208 24.44 -17.69 -11.46
CA PRO A 208 23.85 -17.49 -10.15
C PRO A 208 24.53 -16.40 -9.32
N PHE A 209 25.71 -15.92 -9.74
CA PHE A 209 26.41 -14.78 -9.12
C PHE A 209 26.05 -13.43 -9.77
N ASN A 210 25.31 -13.46 -10.88
CA ASN A 210 24.89 -12.27 -11.62
C ASN A 210 23.37 -12.30 -11.87
N LEU A 211 22.61 -12.37 -10.78
CA LEU A 211 21.16 -12.32 -10.83
C LEU A 211 20.67 -10.87 -11.01
N PRO A 212 19.63 -10.65 -11.84
CA PRO A 212 18.93 -9.37 -11.94
C PRO A 212 18.54 -8.80 -10.57
N ILE A 213 17.93 -9.65 -9.73
CA ILE A 213 17.61 -9.38 -8.34
C ILE A 213 18.48 -10.32 -7.50
N TYR A 214 19.47 -9.77 -6.82
CA TYR A 214 20.46 -10.58 -6.10
C TYR A 214 20.28 -10.52 -4.58
N ALA A 215 19.51 -9.57 -4.05
CA ALA A 215 19.19 -9.56 -2.62
C ALA A 215 17.77 -9.06 -2.31
N ILE A 216 17.14 -9.71 -1.33
CA ILE A 216 15.90 -9.28 -0.67
C ILE A 216 16.29 -8.74 0.70
N LYS A 217 16.02 -7.45 0.93
CA LYS A 217 16.42 -6.76 2.17
C LYS A 217 15.31 -6.67 3.19
N ASP A 218 14.07 -6.50 2.73
CA ASP A 218 12.91 -6.30 3.59
C ASP A 218 11.65 -6.60 2.78
N THR A 219 10.78 -7.46 3.31
CA THR A 219 9.50 -7.79 2.73
C THR A 219 8.43 -7.65 3.79
N ALA A 220 7.38 -6.89 3.46
CA ALA A 220 6.34 -6.59 4.42
C ALA A 220 4.97 -6.62 3.73
N VAL A 221 4.06 -7.41 4.28
CA VAL A 221 2.70 -7.57 3.79
C VAL A 221 1.76 -7.36 4.97
N PHE A 222 0.89 -6.35 4.85
CA PHE A 222 0.05 -5.88 5.95
C PHE A 222 -1.43 -5.96 5.56
N GLN A 223 -2.22 -6.65 6.38
CA GLN A 223 -3.67 -6.63 6.23
C GLN A 223 -4.29 -5.38 6.87
N GLU A 224 -3.81 -4.98 8.05
CA GLU A 224 -4.33 -3.83 8.81
C GLU A 224 -4.12 -2.49 8.10
N ALA A 225 -3.08 -2.40 7.27
CA ALA A 225 -2.82 -1.20 6.49
C ALA A 225 -3.97 -0.87 5.55
N SER A 226 -4.85 -1.79 5.14
CA SER A 226 -6.02 -1.44 4.32
C SER A 226 -7.22 -0.94 5.14
N GLU A 227 -7.33 -1.34 6.40
CA GLU A 227 -8.41 -0.94 7.31
C GLU A 227 -8.10 0.41 7.99
N ASN A 228 -6.82 0.68 8.25
CA ASN A 228 -6.31 1.91 8.88
C ASN A 228 -5.15 2.50 8.06
N ILE A 229 -5.35 2.84 6.79
CA ILE A 229 -4.36 3.66 6.05
C ILE A 229 -4.28 5.02 6.76
N ASP A 230 -3.46 5.11 7.82
CA ASP A 230 -2.91 6.37 8.27
C ASP A 230 -1.85 6.73 7.23
N GLU A 231 -2.29 7.47 6.20
CA GLU A 231 -1.44 7.96 5.12
C GLU A 231 -0.18 8.65 5.65
N SER A 232 -0.19 9.14 6.90
CA SER A 232 0.96 9.77 7.54
C SER A 232 2.10 8.83 7.89
N ALA A 233 1.84 7.52 8.11
CA ALA A 233 2.88 6.51 8.34
C ALA A 233 3.70 6.21 7.08
N TRP A 234 3.16 6.56 5.90
CA TRP A 234 3.80 6.40 4.60
C TRP A 234 4.48 7.69 4.11
N ILE A 235 4.32 8.80 4.85
CA ILE A 235 5.06 10.03 4.61
C ILE A 235 6.47 9.86 5.18
N VAL A 236 7.40 9.44 4.33
CA VAL A 236 8.81 9.70 4.58
C VAL A 236 8.97 11.21 4.59
N ARG A 237 9.38 11.76 5.74
CA ARG A 237 9.81 13.15 5.82
C ARG A 237 10.96 13.28 4.84
N GLU A 238 10.73 13.99 3.72
CA GLU A 238 11.83 14.50 2.93
C GLU A 238 12.69 15.29 3.91
N ASP A 239 13.92 14.83 4.13
CA ASP A 239 14.94 15.59 4.85
C ASP A 239 15.12 16.88 4.06
N THR A 240 14.32 17.87 4.41
CA THR A 240 14.41 19.19 3.83
C THR A 240 15.76 19.69 4.34
N PRO A 241 16.77 19.90 3.47
CA PRO A 241 18.04 20.38 3.95
C PRO A 241 17.76 21.66 4.73
N VAL A 242 18.17 21.68 6.00
CA VAL A 242 18.07 22.86 6.84
C VAL A 242 18.96 23.91 6.17
N ILE A 243 18.36 24.72 5.30
CA ILE A 243 19.00 25.93 4.81
C ILE A 243 19.05 26.86 6.01
N GLU A 244 20.14 26.77 6.78
CA GLU A 244 20.48 27.78 7.76
C GLU A 244 20.45 29.14 7.05
N LYS A 245 19.41 29.92 7.35
CA LYS A 245 19.34 31.31 6.92
C LYS A 245 20.46 32.03 7.65
N LYS A 246 21.57 32.20 6.93
CA LYS A 246 22.65 33.09 7.34
C LYS A 246 22.08 34.51 7.37
N ASP A 247 21.79 35.00 8.57
CA ASP A 247 21.36 36.38 8.82
C ASP A 247 22.48 37.35 8.39
N GLY A 248 22.38 37.81 7.14
CA GLY A 248 23.33 38.69 6.49
C GLY A 248 22.71 40.04 6.13
N LYS A 249 22.68 40.95 7.11
CA LYS A 249 22.80 42.42 7.00
C LYS A 249 22.19 43.12 5.77
N LYS A 250 21.09 43.84 6.04
CA LYS A 250 20.53 44.93 5.22
C LYS A 250 21.61 45.96 4.83
N LYS A 251 21.73 46.26 3.54
CA LYS A 251 22.04 47.61 3.05
C LYS A 251 21.05 48.01 1.97
N SER A 252 20.44 49.18 2.19
CA SER A 252 19.48 49.83 1.33
C SER A 252 20.13 50.28 0.02
N SER A 253 19.40 50.16 -1.08
CA SER A 253 19.36 51.24 -2.05
C SER A 253 17.99 51.30 -2.74
N ARG A 254 17.46 52.51 -2.71
CA ARG A 254 16.23 52.98 -3.34
C ARG A 254 16.47 53.06 -4.84
N VAL A 255 15.69 52.36 -5.66
CA VAL A 255 15.44 52.75 -7.05
C VAL A 255 13.97 52.53 -7.37
N SER A 256 13.28 53.64 -7.59
CA SER A 256 11.91 53.69 -8.10
C SER A 256 11.90 53.38 -9.60
N GLY A 257 11.21 52.31 -10.00
CA GLY A 257 10.96 51.97 -11.40
C GLY A 257 9.52 51.52 -11.58
N LYS A 258 8.71 52.36 -12.23
CA LYS A 258 7.33 52.09 -12.68
C LYS A 258 7.32 51.01 -13.78
N ARG A 259 6.17 50.29 -13.83
CA ARG A 259 5.64 49.43 -14.92
C ARG A 259 6.19 47.99 -15.01
N SER A 260 5.35 47.02 -14.65
CA SER A 260 4.38 46.39 -15.56
C SER A 260 3.54 45.40 -14.76
N VAL A 261 2.20 45.49 -14.87
CA VAL A 261 1.29 44.51 -14.25
C VAL A 261 1.33 43.27 -15.13
N SER A 262 2.27 42.37 -14.81
CA SER A 262 2.26 41.00 -15.31
C SER A 262 1.00 40.32 -14.75
N LYS A 263 -0.02 40.18 -15.60
CA LYS A 263 -1.13 39.27 -15.34
C LYS A 263 -0.53 37.87 -15.19
N LYS A 264 -0.44 37.38 -13.95
CA LYS A 264 -0.16 35.97 -13.69
C LYS A 264 -1.14 35.15 -14.55
N PRO A 265 -0.66 34.18 -15.35
CA PRO A 265 -1.55 33.26 -16.02
C PRO A 265 -2.41 32.57 -14.96
N PRO A 266 -3.69 32.27 -15.23
CA PRO A 266 -4.53 31.55 -14.28
C PRO A 266 -3.77 30.28 -13.89
N ALA A 267 -3.62 30.08 -12.58
CA ALA A 267 -3.06 28.87 -12.01
C ALA A 267 -3.73 27.71 -12.74
N LYS A 268 -2.93 26.95 -13.50
CA LYS A 268 -3.39 25.77 -14.21
C LYS A 268 -4.13 24.92 -13.18
N PHE A 269 -5.37 24.61 -13.49
CA PHE A 269 -6.18 23.63 -12.80
C PHE A 269 -5.49 22.27 -12.96
N GLN A 270 -4.45 22.04 -12.16
CA GLN A 270 -4.00 20.71 -11.82
C GLN A 270 -4.70 20.42 -10.50
N PRO A 271 -5.72 19.54 -10.47
CA PRO A 271 -6.20 19.05 -9.20
C PRO A 271 -5.00 18.41 -8.48
N ASP A 272 -4.76 18.83 -7.23
CA ASP A 272 -3.82 18.13 -6.35
C ASP A 272 -4.14 16.64 -6.41
N LEU A 273 -3.15 15.77 -6.62
CA LEU A 273 -3.35 14.31 -6.59
C LEU A 273 -4.02 13.84 -5.29
N ARG A 274 -3.87 14.61 -4.19
CA ARG A 274 -4.59 14.42 -2.92
C ARG A 274 -6.13 14.46 -3.05
N SER A 275 -6.66 15.14 -4.05
CA SER A 275 -8.11 15.24 -4.28
C SER A 275 -8.70 14.09 -5.11
N MET A 276 -7.85 13.26 -5.74
CA MET A 276 -8.31 12.10 -6.53
C MET A 276 -8.35 10.78 -5.75
N ILE A 277 -7.59 10.65 -4.66
CA ILE A 277 -7.46 9.39 -3.90
C ILE A 277 -8.18 9.45 -2.53
N SER A 278 -8.89 10.54 -2.20
CA SER A 278 -9.54 10.70 -0.88
C SER A 278 -10.83 9.87 -0.68
N LYS A 279 -11.12 8.92 -1.56
CA LYS A 279 -12.10 7.87 -1.30
C LYS A 279 -11.38 6.55 -1.47
N THR A 280 -11.15 5.86 -0.36
CA THR A 280 -10.91 4.41 -0.35
C THR A 280 -11.91 3.79 -1.32
N ILE A 281 -11.42 3.31 -2.45
CA ILE A 281 -12.25 2.57 -3.39
C ILE A 281 -12.58 1.28 -2.66
N SER A 282 -13.73 1.24 -1.97
CA SER A 282 -14.32 0.01 -1.49
C SER A 282 -14.67 -0.80 -2.73
N LEU A 283 -13.75 -1.67 -3.16
CA LEU A 283 -14.05 -2.70 -4.12
C LEU A 283 -14.85 -3.76 -3.36
N ASP A 284 -16.17 -3.55 -3.31
CA ASP A 284 -17.09 -4.51 -2.72
C ASP A 284 -16.79 -5.92 -3.27
N GLY A 285 -16.51 -6.85 -2.36
CA GLY A 285 -16.13 -8.22 -2.70
C GLY A 285 -14.62 -8.49 -2.80
N TYR A 286 -13.75 -7.54 -2.47
CA TYR A 286 -12.30 -7.76 -2.39
C TYR A 286 -11.75 -7.46 -0.99
N ASN A 287 -10.75 -8.24 -0.58
CA ASN A 287 -9.84 -7.91 0.49
C ASN A 287 -8.63 -7.21 -0.12
N VAL A 288 -8.28 -6.05 0.42
CA VAL A 288 -7.11 -5.28 0.01
C VAL A 288 -6.00 -5.55 1.00
N ILE A 289 -4.82 -5.93 0.51
CA ILE A 289 -3.64 -6.20 1.33
C ILE A 289 -2.53 -5.28 0.84
N ALA A 290 -1.99 -4.45 1.72
CA ALA A 290 -0.85 -3.62 1.37
C ALA A 290 0.41 -4.48 1.36
N PHE A 291 1.33 -4.17 0.46
CA PHE A 291 2.65 -4.79 0.45
C PHE A 291 3.74 -3.76 0.20
N ARG A 292 4.93 -4.09 0.68
CA ARG A 292 6.18 -3.39 0.47
C ARG A 292 7.29 -4.41 0.26
N ILE A 293 8.11 -4.20 -0.74
CA ILE A 293 9.29 -5.02 -0.99
C ILE A 293 10.50 -4.12 -1.26
N LYS A 294 11.59 -4.38 -0.55
CA LYS A 294 12.90 -3.77 -0.76
C LYS A 294 13.86 -4.81 -1.29
N VAL A 295 14.28 -4.63 -2.53
CA VAL A 295 15.21 -5.51 -3.22
C VAL A 295 16.41 -4.73 -3.71
N ARG A 296 17.57 -5.38 -3.73
CA ARG A 296 18.69 -4.89 -4.51
C ARG A 296 18.70 -5.56 -5.87
N MET A 297 18.73 -4.74 -6.91
CA MET A 297 18.65 -5.21 -8.28
C MET A 297 19.41 -4.33 -9.26
N GLN A 298 19.65 -4.88 -10.44
CA GLN A 298 20.09 -4.11 -11.61
C GLN A 298 18.89 -3.34 -12.18
N VAL A 299 19.03 -2.01 -12.33
CA VAL A 299 17.92 -1.12 -12.69
C VAL A 299 17.30 -1.47 -14.05
N ASP A 300 18.10 -1.97 -14.98
CA ASP A 300 17.65 -2.38 -16.32
C ASP A 300 16.59 -3.50 -16.27
N PHE A 301 16.51 -4.24 -15.15
CA PHE A 301 15.55 -5.31 -14.94
C PHE A 301 14.31 -4.86 -14.15
N LEU A 302 14.21 -3.58 -13.77
CA LEU A 302 13.02 -3.07 -13.09
C LEU A 302 11.77 -3.30 -13.93
N GLU A 303 11.84 -3.05 -15.24
CA GLU A 303 10.71 -3.29 -16.13
C GLU A 303 10.28 -4.76 -16.13
N SER A 304 11.24 -5.70 -16.14
CA SER A 304 10.95 -7.13 -16.04
C SER A 304 10.24 -7.48 -14.73
N LEU A 305 10.71 -6.94 -13.60
CA LEU A 305 10.05 -7.14 -12.30
C LEU A 305 8.63 -6.57 -12.29
N LEU A 306 8.41 -5.36 -12.81
CA LEU A 306 7.09 -4.75 -12.89
C LEU A 306 6.15 -5.56 -13.80
N ARG A 307 6.65 -6.09 -14.91
CA ARG A 307 5.89 -7.00 -15.79
C ARG A 307 5.55 -8.31 -15.08
N SER A 308 6.48 -8.91 -14.34
CA SER A 308 6.22 -10.13 -13.55
C SER A 308 5.17 -9.87 -12.46
N LEU A 309 5.24 -8.74 -11.75
CA LEU A 309 4.23 -8.32 -10.78
C LEU A 309 2.85 -8.08 -11.43
N ALA A 310 2.81 -7.46 -12.61
CA ALA A 310 1.57 -7.25 -13.36
C ALA A 310 0.96 -8.54 -13.91
N ASN A 311 1.79 -9.56 -14.18
CA ASN A 311 1.37 -10.88 -14.62
C ASN A 311 1.13 -11.86 -13.46
N ALA A 312 1.38 -11.44 -12.21
CA ALA A 312 1.14 -12.25 -11.04
C ALA A 312 -0.34 -12.68 -10.99
N ARG A 313 -0.59 -13.91 -10.56
CA ARG A 313 -1.96 -14.45 -10.46
C ARG A 313 -2.84 -13.69 -9.47
N ILE A 314 -2.23 -12.97 -8.54
CA ILE A 314 -2.89 -12.04 -7.64
C ILE A 314 -2.68 -10.65 -8.24
N PRO A 315 -3.75 -9.93 -8.64
CA PRO A 315 -3.66 -8.57 -9.14
C PRO A 315 -3.03 -7.67 -8.08
N MET A 316 -1.93 -7.02 -8.47
CA MET A 316 -1.23 -6.04 -7.67
C MET A 316 -1.32 -4.69 -8.38
N ILE A 317 -1.72 -3.66 -7.64
CA ILE A 317 -1.67 -2.26 -8.08
C ILE A 317 -0.49 -1.62 -7.36
N LEU A 318 0.44 -1.07 -8.14
CA LEU A 318 1.60 -0.39 -7.60
C LEU A 318 1.25 1.08 -7.34
N GLU A 319 1.49 1.53 -6.13
CA GLU A 319 1.29 2.93 -5.72
C GLU A 319 2.58 3.74 -5.93
N GLY A 320 3.73 3.11 -5.71
CA GLY A 320 5.00 3.80 -5.86
C GLY A 320 6.21 2.89 -5.97
N VAL A 321 7.25 3.48 -6.54
CA VAL A 321 8.59 2.92 -6.64
C VAL A 321 9.56 4.00 -6.17
N ARG A 322 10.44 3.66 -5.24
CA ARG A 322 11.49 4.54 -4.74
C ARG A 322 12.84 3.89 -4.96
N PHE A 323 13.76 4.67 -5.53
CA PHE A 323 15.17 4.31 -5.60
C PHE A 323 15.84 4.86 -4.35
N VAL A 324 16.29 3.97 -3.47
CA VAL A 324 17.08 4.37 -2.30
C VAL A 324 18.52 4.45 -2.77
N HIS A 325 18.91 5.64 -3.24
CA HIS A 325 20.30 5.90 -3.55
C HIS A 325 21.07 5.92 -2.23
N LYS A 326 21.77 4.82 -1.92
CA LYS A 326 22.88 4.93 -0.98
C LYS A 326 23.94 5.73 -1.73
N PRO A 327 24.34 6.93 -1.26
CA PRO A 327 25.56 7.52 -1.78
C PRO A 327 26.62 6.44 -1.57
N SER A 328 27.24 5.99 -2.66
CA SER A 328 28.46 5.18 -2.59
C SER A 328 29.29 5.82 -1.49
N LEU A 329 29.52 5.10 -0.38
CA LEU A 329 30.38 5.57 0.69
C LEU A 329 31.66 5.96 -0.04
N GLU A 330 31.90 7.26 -0.22
CA GLU A 330 33.18 7.74 -0.69
C GLU A 330 34.14 7.08 0.28
N VAL A 331 34.91 6.13 -0.24
CA VAL A 331 35.96 5.48 0.51
C VAL A 331 36.84 6.64 0.91
N VAL A 332 36.62 7.16 2.12
CA VAL A 332 37.49 8.12 2.76
C VAL A 332 38.78 7.35 2.81
N LYS A 333 39.65 7.63 1.85
CA LYS A 333 40.97 7.03 1.75
C LYS A 333 41.58 7.31 3.11
N GLN A 334 41.57 6.31 3.98
CA GLN A 334 42.22 6.37 5.27
C GLN A 334 43.64 6.88 4.94
N PRO A 335 44.04 8.04 5.49
CA PRO A 335 45.35 8.59 5.16
C PRO A 335 46.36 7.50 5.45
N LYS A 336 47.17 7.16 4.43
CA LYS A 336 48.24 6.17 4.53
C LYS A 336 48.89 6.30 5.90
N PRO A 337 48.95 5.25 6.74
CA PRO A 337 49.63 5.36 8.02
C PRO A 337 51.05 5.81 7.71
N LEU A 338 51.40 7.01 8.19
CA LEU A 338 52.76 7.53 8.13
C LEU A 338 53.65 6.46 8.75
N SER A 339 54.53 5.90 7.92
CA SER A 339 55.50 4.89 8.31
C SER A 339 56.21 5.37 9.57
N SER A 340 55.89 4.77 10.71
CA SER A 340 56.58 4.99 11.96
C SER A 340 58.01 4.52 11.77
N ARG A 341 58.88 5.53 11.67
CA ARG A 341 60.33 5.45 11.70
C ARG A 341 60.77 4.50 12.81
N ARG A 342 61.37 3.37 12.43
CA ARG A 342 62.07 2.42 13.31
C ARG A 342 62.90 3.18 14.35
N GLN A 343 62.50 3.12 15.61
CA GLN A 343 63.44 3.25 16.72
C GLN A 343 63.91 1.85 17.11
N ILE A 344 65.18 1.58 16.79
CA ILE A 344 65.91 0.41 17.26
C ILE A 344 66.35 0.74 18.68
N THR A 345 65.77 0.10 19.68
CA THR A 345 66.31 0.07 21.04
C THR A 345 66.79 -1.35 21.34
N ARG A 346 68.10 -1.48 21.47
CA ARG A 346 68.83 -2.64 22.00
C ARG A 346 68.57 -2.77 23.51
N GLN A 347 68.82 -3.99 24.01
CA GLN A 347 68.82 -4.48 25.41
C GLN A 347 67.50 -5.20 25.78
N SER A 348 67.49 -6.39 26.38
CA SER A 348 68.52 -7.23 27.00
C SER A 348 68.00 -8.66 27.13
N LYS A 349 68.93 -9.62 27.07
CA LYS A 349 68.74 -11.05 27.36
C LYS A 349 68.07 -11.26 28.73
N SER A 350 67.02 -12.08 28.79
CA SER A 350 66.90 -13.09 29.84
C SER A 350 66.17 -14.32 29.30
N LYS A 351 66.78 -15.48 29.51
CA LYS A 351 66.20 -16.80 29.31
C LYS A 351 65.19 -17.02 30.44
N ILE A 352 64.00 -17.51 30.13
CA ILE A 352 63.33 -18.58 30.88
C ILE A 352 62.35 -19.28 29.92
N SER A 353 62.48 -20.60 29.92
CA SER A 353 61.67 -21.60 29.23
C SER A 353 60.32 -21.77 29.94
N GLY A 354 59.22 -21.92 29.20
CA GLY A 354 57.96 -22.38 29.78
C GLY A 354 56.74 -22.28 28.87
N ALA A 355 56.43 -23.39 28.20
CA ALA A 355 55.10 -23.91 27.87
C ALA A 355 54.00 -22.98 27.30
N ASN A 356 53.69 -23.24 26.03
CA ASN A 356 52.34 -23.47 25.47
C ASN A 356 51.18 -22.59 25.94
N SER A 357 50.80 -21.64 25.07
CA SER A 357 49.40 -21.37 24.73
C SER A 357 49.39 -20.52 23.46
N GLN A 358 49.16 -21.17 22.31
CA GLN A 358 48.82 -20.49 21.07
C GLN A 358 47.49 -19.79 21.26
N GLN A 359 47.53 -18.54 21.69
CA GLN A 359 46.41 -17.62 21.56
C GLN A 359 46.54 -17.00 20.16
N GLU A 360 45.95 -17.71 19.19
CA GLU A 360 45.73 -17.20 17.84
C GLU A 360 44.82 -15.97 17.98
N LYS A 361 45.44 -14.80 17.96
CA LYS A 361 44.76 -13.52 17.93
C LYS A 361 44.28 -13.32 16.50
N GLU A 362 43.21 -14.03 16.17
CA GLU A 362 42.46 -13.90 14.93
C GLU A 362 41.95 -12.46 14.89
N SER A 363 42.68 -11.64 14.15
CA SER A 363 42.33 -10.26 13.92
C SER A 363 41.12 -10.32 13.01
N ALA A 364 39.93 -10.13 13.57
CA ALA A 364 38.68 -10.02 12.85
C ALA A 364 38.77 -8.79 11.92
N GLU A 365 39.40 -8.99 10.77
CA GLU A 365 39.32 -8.13 9.61
C GLU A 365 37.86 -8.18 9.20
N LYS A 366 37.10 -7.15 9.59
CA LYS A 366 35.72 -6.97 9.11
C LYS A 366 35.78 -7.14 7.60
N PRO A 367 35.04 -8.11 7.02
CA PRO A 367 35.07 -8.33 5.58
C PRO A 367 34.79 -6.99 4.94
N ALA A 368 35.73 -6.55 4.09
CA ALA A 368 35.59 -5.35 3.30
C ALA A 368 34.22 -5.43 2.64
N GLU A 369 33.38 -4.42 2.88
CA GLU A 369 32.01 -4.30 2.39
C GLU A 369 32.03 -4.50 0.87
N THR A 370 31.83 -5.75 0.46
CA THR A 370 32.02 -6.24 -0.89
C THR A 370 30.96 -5.58 -1.75
N ASP A 371 31.43 -4.87 -2.77
CA ASP A 371 30.68 -4.18 -3.84
C ASP A 371 29.17 -4.30 -3.70
N GLU A 372 28.53 -3.22 -3.28
CA GLU A 372 27.07 -3.04 -3.32
C GLU A 372 26.60 -3.03 -4.80
N ARG A 373 26.60 -4.20 -5.46
CA ARG A 373 26.35 -4.37 -6.90
C ARG A 373 24.90 -4.12 -7.28
N GLY A 374 24.40 -2.90 -7.21
CA GLY A 374 23.09 -2.55 -7.75
C GLY A 374 22.30 -1.60 -6.87
N THR A 375 21.16 -1.16 -7.40
CA THR A 375 20.35 -0.14 -6.75
C THR A 375 19.38 -0.80 -5.79
N LEU A 376 19.27 -0.22 -4.59
CA LEU A 376 18.21 -0.59 -3.66
C LEU A 376 16.90 0.04 -4.17
N VAL A 377 15.95 -0.81 -4.55
CA VAL A 377 14.64 -0.43 -5.05
C VAL A 377 13.59 -0.85 -4.02
N GLU A 378 12.77 0.09 -3.62
CA GLU A 378 11.61 -0.10 -2.76
C GLU A 378 10.34 0.04 -3.61
N ILE A 379 9.51 -0.99 -3.64
CA ILE A 379 8.23 -1.01 -4.35
C ILE A 379 7.13 -1.23 -3.32
N TRP A 380 6.04 -0.47 -3.41
CA TRP A 380 4.86 -0.69 -2.58
C TRP A 380 3.56 -0.52 -3.35
N GLY A 381 2.51 -1.13 -2.82
CA GLY A 381 1.20 -1.12 -3.45
C GLY A 381 0.19 -1.96 -2.70
N PHE A 382 -0.85 -2.33 -3.42
CA PHE A 382 -1.99 -3.07 -2.91
C PHE A 382 -2.23 -4.33 -3.76
N ALA A 383 -2.35 -5.47 -3.09
CA ALA A 383 -2.84 -6.71 -3.66
C ALA A 383 -4.34 -6.82 -3.41
N TYR A 384 -5.10 -7.17 -4.45
CA TYR A 384 -6.54 -7.33 -4.37
C TYR A 384 -6.88 -8.81 -4.45
N LEU A 385 -7.46 -9.35 -3.38
CA LEU A 385 -7.91 -10.73 -3.32
C LEU A 385 -9.43 -10.76 -3.33
N ALA A 386 -10.04 -11.47 -4.27
CA ALA A 386 -11.48 -11.68 -4.21
C ALA A 386 -11.83 -12.33 -2.88
N ARG A 387 -12.87 -11.84 -2.21
CA ARG A 387 -13.47 -12.50 -1.04
C ARG A 387 -14.05 -13.82 -1.54
N GLY A 388 -13.27 -14.88 -1.39
CA GLY A 388 -13.71 -16.23 -1.68
C GLY A 388 -14.94 -16.53 -0.84
N ILE A 389 -16.05 -16.83 -1.50
CA ILE A 389 -17.04 -17.78 -0.99
C ILE A 389 -16.27 -19.09 -0.90
N SER A 390 -15.67 -19.38 0.26
CA SER A 390 -14.86 -20.58 0.47
C SER A 390 -15.78 -21.80 0.38
N GLY A 391 -15.94 -22.31 -0.83
CA GLY A 391 -16.65 -23.53 -1.15
C GLY A 391 -16.10 -24.10 -2.46
N PRO A 392 -16.08 -25.43 -2.62
CA PRO A 392 -15.67 -26.03 -3.89
C PRO A 392 -16.53 -25.47 -5.02
N PRO A 393 -15.96 -25.23 -6.22
CA PRO A 393 -16.78 -24.87 -7.37
C PRO A 393 -17.84 -25.97 -7.59
N PRO A 394 -19.08 -25.63 -7.97
CA PRO A 394 -20.04 -26.64 -8.39
C PRO A 394 -19.39 -27.50 -9.48
N ALA A 395 -19.50 -28.82 -9.36
CA ALA A 395 -18.77 -29.80 -10.18
C ALA A 395 -18.85 -29.52 -11.70
N ASP A 396 -19.95 -28.90 -12.14
CA ASP A 396 -20.27 -28.61 -13.53
C ASP A 396 -19.46 -27.44 -14.15
N ALA A 397 -18.83 -26.58 -13.35
CA ALA A 397 -18.12 -25.39 -13.86
C ALA A 397 -16.77 -25.70 -14.54
N SER A 398 -16.24 -26.92 -14.38
CA SER A 398 -14.88 -27.29 -14.80
C SER A 398 -14.77 -27.64 -16.29
N ALA A 399 -15.86 -28.07 -16.94
CA ALA A 399 -15.89 -28.48 -18.35
C ALA A 399 -15.96 -27.28 -19.31
N GLU A 400 -16.80 -26.29 -19.04
CA GLU A 400 -16.90 -25.07 -19.87
C GLU A 400 -15.64 -24.19 -19.79
N PHE A 401 -14.94 -24.22 -18.66
CA PHE A 401 -13.77 -23.38 -18.40
C PHE A 401 -12.56 -23.77 -19.27
N LYS A 402 -12.32 -25.07 -19.51
CA LYS A 402 -11.23 -25.55 -20.37
C LYS A 402 -11.39 -25.13 -21.84
N GLN A 403 -12.63 -24.95 -22.32
CA GLN A 403 -12.88 -24.48 -23.69
C GLN A 403 -12.60 -22.98 -23.87
N GLN A 404 -12.92 -22.14 -22.88
CA GLN A 404 -12.71 -20.69 -23.00
C GLN A 404 -11.23 -20.29 -22.89
N HIS A 405 -10.43 -21.02 -22.11
CA HIS A 405 -9.00 -20.71 -21.95
C HIS A 405 -8.20 -20.94 -23.25
N LYS A 406 -8.59 -21.91 -24.07
CA LYS A 406 -7.94 -22.23 -25.36
C LYS A 406 -8.19 -21.15 -26.44
N ILE A 407 -9.26 -20.37 -26.29
CA ILE A 407 -9.66 -19.34 -27.28
C ILE A 407 -8.96 -17.99 -27.02
N ARG A 408 -8.49 -17.72 -25.80
CA ARG A 408 -7.93 -16.41 -25.41
C ARG A 408 -6.42 -16.28 -25.42
N THR A 409 -5.67 -17.38 -25.51
CA THR A 409 -4.20 -17.32 -25.66
C THR A 409 -3.75 -16.74 -27.00
N VAL A 410 -4.67 -16.51 -27.94
CA VAL A 410 -4.39 -15.98 -29.29
C VAL A 410 -4.57 -14.45 -29.39
N SER A 411 -5.04 -13.75 -28.33
CA SER A 411 -5.09 -12.27 -28.34
C SER A 411 -4.50 -11.65 -27.08
N LYS A 412 -3.19 -11.75 -26.92
CA LYS A 412 -2.41 -10.83 -26.10
C LYS A 412 -1.45 -10.09 -27.00
#